data_AF-A0AA42SXY8-F1
#
_entry.id   AF-A0AA42SXY8-F1
#
_cell.length_a   1.000
_cell.length_b   1.000
_cell.length_c   1.000
_cell.angle_alpha   90.00
_cell.angle_beta   90.00
_cell.angle_gamma   90.00
#
_symmetry.space_group_name_H-M   'P 1'
#
loop_
_entity.id
_entity.type
_entity.pdbx_description
1 polymer ?
#
loop_
_entity_poly.entity_id
_entity_poly.type
_entity_poly.pdbx_seq_one_letter_code
_entity_poly.pdbx_strand_id
1 'polypeptide(L)'
;MNKLVDPARARELKAVDRLRYLSARMDGDVWAFEPRGNNIAVIARRSTGDEALICTLHADALPDERDLICGAAENLAFLLGLIGRASDAVRNLKKQVEAQQAAALRKKYAAQAAMLLSDRTFQRFLEIKGAGGPVRDKAQADTRLKSILAISSKKEIDNDPRAQAAFLHFRKDFEAWKRGDSR
;
A
#
# COMPACT_ATOMS: atom_id res chain seq x y z
N MET A 1 10.89 -3.75 17.19
CA MET A 1 10.34 -5.12 17.15
C MET A 1 10.58 -5.66 15.74
N ASN A 2 11.68 -6.39 15.55
CA ASN A 2 12.13 -6.86 14.25
C ASN A 2 11.18 -7.98 13.78
N LYS A 3 10.40 -7.77 12.72
CA LYS A 3 9.61 -8.86 12.13
C LYS A 3 10.60 -9.87 11.58
N LEU A 4 10.78 -11.00 12.27
CA LEU A 4 11.50 -12.17 11.76
C LEU A 4 10.93 -12.47 10.37
N VAL A 5 11.73 -12.19 9.34
CA VAL A 5 11.37 -12.51 7.96
C VAL A 5 11.32 -14.03 7.88
N ASP A 6 10.17 -14.56 7.49
CA ASP A 6 9.97 -15.98 7.26
C ASP A 6 11.10 -16.52 6.36
N PRO A 7 11.88 -17.52 6.80
CA PRO A 7 13.01 -18.04 6.04
C PRO A 7 12.60 -18.61 4.68
N ALA A 8 11.37 -19.12 4.51
CA ALA A 8 10.86 -19.55 3.20
C ALA A 8 10.71 -18.36 2.25
N ARG A 9 10.08 -17.29 2.73
CA ARG A 9 9.91 -16.04 1.98
C ARG A 9 11.23 -15.39 1.61
N ALA A 10 12.24 -15.46 2.48
CA ALA A 10 13.58 -14.95 2.19
C ALA A 10 14.26 -15.74 1.04
N ARG A 11 14.05 -17.05 0.97
CA ARG A 11 14.55 -17.89 -0.13
C ARG A 11 13.82 -17.58 -1.44
N GLU A 12 12.50 -17.46 -1.39
CA GLU A 12 11.69 -17.08 -2.55
C GLU A 12 12.13 -15.74 -3.13
N LEU A 13 12.35 -14.74 -2.28
CA LEU A 13 12.82 -13.43 -2.72
C LEU A 13 14.17 -13.52 -3.43
N LYS A 14 15.14 -14.25 -2.86
CA LYS A 14 16.44 -14.48 -3.49
C LYS A 14 16.31 -15.19 -4.84
N ALA A 15 15.42 -16.18 -4.94
CA ALA A 15 15.18 -16.89 -6.20
C ALA A 15 14.59 -15.97 -7.27
N VAL A 16 13.59 -15.16 -6.92
CA VAL A 16 12.98 -14.17 -7.83
C VAL A 16 13.99 -13.11 -8.24
N ASP A 17 14.83 -12.61 -7.32
CA ASP A 17 15.84 -11.60 -7.63
C ASP A 17 16.92 -12.16 -8.57
N ARG A 18 17.32 -13.43 -8.39
CA ARG A 18 18.19 -14.13 -9.34
C ARG A 18 17.55 -14.21 -10.73
N LEU A 19 16.27 -14.56 -10.82
CA LEU A 19 15.55 -14.64 -12.10
C LEU A 19 15.42 -13.28 -12.78
N ARG A 20 15.16 -12.21 -12.02
CA ARG A 20 15.17 -10.83 -12.53
C ARG A 20 16.53 -10.42 -13.06
N TYR A 21 17.59 -10.74 -12.32
CA TYR A 21 18.95 -10.47 -12.76
C TYR A 21 19.28 -11.17 -14.08
N LEU A 22 18.91 -12.45 -14.22
CA LEU A 22 19.11 -13.20 -15.47
C LEU A 22 18.30 -12.62 -16.62
N SER A 23 17.02 -12.32 -16.39
CA SER A 23 16.16 -11.72 -17.42
C SER A 23 16.68 -10.37 -17.89
N ALA A 24 17.14 -9.51 -16.99
CA ALA A 24 17.69 -8.19 -17.35
C ALA A 24 19.01 -8.29 -18.12
N ARG A 25 19.81 -9.33 -17.87
CA ARG A 25 21.08 -9.59 -18.58
C ARG A 25 20.89 -10.07 -20.01
N MET A 26 19.71 -10.59 -20.33
CA MET A 26 19.32 -11.05 -21.66
C MET A 26 18.34 -10.07 -22.33
N ASP A 27 18.18 -8.87 -21.77
CA ASP A 27 17.25 -7.89 -22.32
C ASP A 27 17.72 -7.45 -23.72
N GLY A 28 16.81 -7.51 -24.68
CA GLY A 28 17.10 -7.28 -26.10
C GLY A 28 17.80 -8.43 -26.84
N ASP A 29 18.16 -9.53 -26.16
CA ASP A 29 18.61 -10.73 -26.84
C ASP A 29 17.41 -11.47 -27.46
N VAL A 30 17.61 -12.10 -28.61
CA VAL A 30 16.59 -12.90 -29.32
C VAL A 30 17.10 -14.33 -29.42
N TRP A 31 16.32 -15.29 -28.92
CA TRP A 31 16.64 -16.70 -29.07
C TRP A 31 16.07 -17.21 -30.39
N ALA A 32 16.93 -17.86 -31.18
CA ALA A 32 16.61 -18.40 -32.49
C ALA A 32 16.76 -19.91 -32.50
N PHE A 33 15.98 -20.55 -33.37
CA PHE A 33 15.90 -22.00 -33.46
C PHE A 33 16.15 -22.44 -34.89
N GLU A 34 17.19 -23.25 -35.07
CA GLU A 34 17.63 -23.65 -36.39
C GLU A 34 17.67 -25.17 -36.49
N PRO A 35 17.05 -25.78 -37.51
CA PRO A 35 17.18 -27.20 -37.77
C PRO A 35 18.65 -27.60 -38.00
N ARG A 36 19.09 -28.64 -37.31
CA ARG A 36 20.44 -29.23 -37.40
C ARG A 36 20.28 -30.73 -37.63
N GLY A 37 19.99 -31.10 -38.89
CA GLY A 37 19.59 -32.46 -39.23
C GLY A 37 18.25 -32.80 -38.56
N ASN A 38 18.20 -33.88 -37.77
CA ASN A 38 17.02 -34.25 -36.99
C ASN A 38 16.92 -33.52 -35.63
N ASN A 39 17.91 -32.71 -35.28
CA ASN A 39 17.97 -31.97 -34.02
C ASN A 39 17.63 -30.48 -34.23
N ILE A 40 17.45 -29.74 -33.15
CA ILE A 40 17.24 -28.28 -33.17
C ILE A 40 18.38 -27.60 -32.42
N ALA A 41 19.07 -26.65 -33.05
CA ALA A 41 20.01 -25.77 -32.38
C ALA A 41 19.26 -24.59 -31.74
N VAL A 42 19.56 -24.33 -30.47
CA VAL A 42 19.11 -23.13 -29.76
C VAL A 42 20.24 -22.12 -29.76
N ILE A 43 20.02 -20.97 -30.37
CA ILE A 43 21.03 -19.93 -30.59
C ILE A 43 20.58 -18.66 -29.88
N ALA A 44 21.42 -18.08 -29.04
CA ALA A 44 21.21 -16.71 -28.54
C ALA A 44 21.81 -15.73 -29.54
N ARG A 45 20.97 -14.88 -30.13
CA ARG A 45 21.39 -13.68 -30.85
C ARG A 45 21.39 -12.52 -29.86
N ARG A 46 22.56 -12.04 -29.50
CA ARG A 46 22.70 -10.97 -28.52
C ARG A 46 22.36 -9.63 -29.14
N SER A 47 21.89 -8.71 -28.31
CA SER A 47 21.70 -7.31 -28.70
C SER A 47 22.97 -6.63 -29.23
N THR A 48 24.16 -7.15 -28.89
CA THR A 48 25.46 -6.69 -29.41
C THR A 48 25.76 -7.15 -30.84
N GLY A 49 24.95 -8.06 -31.40
CA GLY A 49 25.17 -8.68 -32.71
C GLY A 49 25.92 -10.01 -32.67
N ASP A 50 26.41 -10.44 -31.50
CA ASP A 50 27.07 -11.75 -31.35
C ASP A 50 26.04 -12.89 -31.31
N GLU A 51 26.37 -14.01 -31.93
CA GLU A 51 25.57 -15.24 -31.82
C GLU A 51 26.32 -16.33 -31.04
N ALA A 52 25.58 -17.10 -30.23
CA ALA A 52 26.14 -18.22 -29.48
C ALA A 52 25.18 -19.42 -29.49
N LEU A 53 25.69 -20.60 -29.84
CA LEU A 53 24.99 -21.86 -29.65
C LEU A 53 24.87 -22.14 -28.15
N ILE A 54 23.64 -22.17 -27.63
CA ILE A 54 23.35 -22.48 -26.22
C ILE A 54 23.31 -23.99 -26.00
N CYS A 55 22.50 -24.68 -26.81
CA CYS A 55 22.33 -26.12 -26.73
C CYS A 55 21.79 -26.72 -28.04
N THR A 56 21.72 -28.04 -28.11
CA THR A 56 21.09 -28.79 -29.19
C THR A 56 20.04 -29.73 -28.61
N LEU A 57 18.80 -29.61 -29.07
CA LEU A 57 17.67 -30.44 -28.66
C LEU A 57 17.63 -31.71 -29.52
N HIS A 58 17.50 -32.86 -28.87
CA HIS A 58 17.51 -34.15 -29.57
C HIS A 58 16.22 -34.41 -30.35
N ALA A 59 16.33 -35.19 -31.42
CA ALA A 59 15.24 -35.67 -32.27
C ALA A 59 14.12 -36.42 -31.50
N ASP A 60 14.47 -37.01 -30.36
CA ASP A 60 13.54 -37.77 -29.52
C ASP A 60 12.84 -36.93 -28.44
N ALA A 61 13.24 -35.66 -28.26
CA ALA A 61 12.55 -34.75 -27.34
C ALA A 61 11.12 -34.50 -27.84
N LEU A 62 10.16 -34.49 -26.91
CA LEU A 62 8.77 -34.24 -27.23
C LEU A 62 8.59 -32.82 -27.80
N PRO A 63 7.58 -32.61 -28.66
CA PRO A 63 7.27 -31.27 -29.16
C PRO A 63 7.12 -30.23 -28.05
N ASP A 64 6.39 -30.57 -26.97
CA ASP A 64 6.16 -29.66 -25.85
C ASP A 64 7.45 -29.32 -25.07
N GLU A 65 8.38 -30.27 -24.96
CA GLU A 65 9.68 -30.05 -24.31
C GLU A 65 10.53 -29.08 -25.15
N ARG A 66 10.48 -29.23 -26.48
CA ARG A 66 11.15 -28.31 -27.40
C ARG A 66 10.56 -26.93 -27.29
N ASP A 67 9.24 -26.80 -27.36
CA ASP A 67 8.54 -25.52 -27.28
C ASP A 67 8.83 -24.81 -25.95
N LEU A 68 8.86 -25.54 -24.83
CA LEU A 68 9.20 -24.97 -23.53
C LEU A 68 10.63 -24.40 -23.51
N ILE A 69 11.61 -25.16 -24.00
CA ILE A 69 13.02 -24.73 -24.01
C ILE A 69 13.21 -23.58 -25.00
N CYS A 70 12.57 -23.64 -26.17
CA CYS A 70 12.63 -22.57 -27.16
C CYS A 70 12.03 -21.28 -26.61
N GLY A 71 10.87 -21.34 -25.96
CA GLY A 71 10.25 -20.18 -25.34
C GLY A 71 10.86 -19.76 -24.01
N ALA A 72 11.89 -20.42 -23.47
CA ALA A 72 12.27 -20.29 -22.07
C ALA A 72 12.61 -18.85 -21.63
N ALA A 73 13.40 -18.13 -22.42
CA ALA A 73 13.79 -16.75 -22.11
C ALA A 73 12.59 -15.78 -22.18
N GLU A 74 11.77 -15.91 -23.22
CA GLU A 74 10.57 -15.10 -23.42
C GLU A 74 9.50 -15.37 -22.35
N ASN A 75 9.28 -16.64 -22.03
CA ASN A 75 8.39 -17.09 -20.97
C ASN A 75 8.81 -16.54 -19.60
N LEU A 76 10.12 -16.54 -19.31
CA LEU A 76 10.66 -15.96 -18.08
C LEU A 76 10.38 -14.45 -18.01
N ALA A 77 10.70 -13.71 -19.07
CA ALA A 77 10.46 -12.27 -19.14
C ALA A 77 8.96 -11.94 -19.01
N PHE A 78 8.10 -12.70 -19.71
CA PHE A 78 6.65 -12.58 -19.64
C PHE A 78 6.12 -12.79 -18.22
N LEU A 79 6.50 -13.89 -17.56
CA LEU A 79 6.05 -14.22 -16.21
C LEU A 79 6.51 -13.19 -15.18
N LEU A 80 7.77 -12.73 -15.25
CA LEU A 80 8.29 -11.68 -14.38
C LEU A 80 7.54 -10.36 -14.58
N GLY A 81 7.24 -9.99 -15.83
CA GLY A 81 6.43 -8.82 -16.16
C GLY A 81 5.00 -8.93 -15.62
N LEU A 82 4.38 -10.10 -15.75
CA LEU A 82 3.04 -10.38 -15.21
C LEU A 82 3.01 -10.25 -13.68
N ILE A 83 3.99 -10.84 -12.99
CA ILE A 83 4.12 -10.74 -11.52
C ILE A 83 4.35 -9.29 -11.08
N GLY A 84 5.15 -8.52 -11.83
CA GLY A 84 5.35 -7.09 -11.61
C GLY A 84 4.04 -6.32 -11.66
N ARG A 85 3.28 -6.45 -12.75
CA ARG A 85 1.98 -5.78 -12.92
C ARG A 85 0.98 -6.19 -11.85
N ALA A 86 0.91 -7.48 -11.49
CA ALA A 86 0.05 -7.96 -10.43
C ALA A 86 0.42 -7.37 -9.06
N SER A 87 1.72 -7.29 -8.76
CA SER A 87 2.24 -6.69 -7.53
C SER A 87 1.89 -5.20 -7.43
N ASP A 88 2.01 -4.47 -8.54
CA ASP A 88 1.66 -3.06 -8.61
C ASP A 88 0.14 -2.83 -8.48
N ALA A 89 -0.66 -3.67 -9.11
CA ALA A 89 -2.11 -3.65 -8.93
C ALA A 89 -2.48 -3.84 -7.46
N VAL A 90 -1.95 -4.87 -6.80
CA VAL A 90 -2.20 -5.12 -5.36
C VAL A 90 -1.76 -3.93 -4.50
N ARG A 91 -0.59 -3.34 -4.79
CA ARG A 91 -0.10 -2.16 -4.07
C ARG A 91 -1.02 -0.96 -4.24
N ASN A 92 -1.53 -0.74 -5.45
CA ASN A 92 -2.46 0.35 -5.76
C ASN A 92 -3.83 0.14 -5.10
N LEU A 93 -4.37 -1.08 -5.13
CA LEU A 93 -5.61 -1.41 -4.41
C LEU A 93 -5.46 -1.17 -2.91
N LYS A 94 -4.34 -1.58 -2.30
CA LYS A 94 -4.08 -1.32 -0.87
C LYS A 94 -4.09 0.18 -0.55
N LYS A 95 -3.40 0.99 -1.35
CA LYS A 95 -3.41 2.45 -1.19
C LYS A 95 -4.81 3.04 -1.32
N GLN A 96 -5.61 2.57 -2.27
CA GLN A 96 -6.99 3.03 -2.46
C GLN A 96 -7.87 2.65 -1.26
N VAL A 97 -7.77 1.43 -0.76
CA VAL A 97 -8.50 0.98 0.44
C VAL A 97 -8.10 1.80 1.66
N GLU A 98 -6.81 2.03 1.88
CA GLU A 98 -6.32 2.88 2.97
C GLU A 98 -6.84 4.32 2.85
N ALA A 99 -6.81 4.90 1.64
CA ALA A 99 -7.34 6.23 1.39
C ALA A 99 -8.86 6.31 1.62
N GLN A 100 -9.62 5.28 1.19
CA GLN A 100 -11.07 5.20 1.43
C GLN A 100 -11.40 5.04 2.91
N GLN A 101 -10.65 4.21 3.64
CA GLN A 101 -10.80 4.05 5.08
C GLN A 101 -10.49 5.37 5.82
N ALA A 102 -9.41 6.05 5.44
CA ALA A 102 -9.08 7.35 5.98
C ALA A 102 -10.19 8.38 5.69
N ALA A 103 -10.72 8.42 4.46
CA ALA A 103 -11.83 9.31 4.10
C ALA A 103 -13.13 8.97 4.85
N ALA A 104 -13.43 7.69 5.05
CA ALA A 104 -14.58 7.25 5.82
C ALA A 104 -14.47 7.60 7.31
N LEU A 105 -13.27 7.50 7.89
CA LEU A 105 -12.98 7.97 9.24
C LEU A 105 -13.12 9.50 9.34
N ARG A 106 -12.61 10.24 8.34
CA ARG A 106 -12.76 11.70 8.26
C ARG A 106 -14.22 12.13 8.28
N LYS A 107 -15.10 11.45 7.54
CA LYS A 107 -16.56 11.72 7.51
C LYS A 107 -17.31 11.38 8.82
N LYS A 108 -16.63 10.76 9.79
CA LYS A 108 -17.25 10.39 11.07
C LYS A 108 -16.79 11.28 12.23
N TYR A 109 -15.93 12.28 12.02
CA TYR A 109 -15.44 13.10 13.13
C TYR A 109 -16.49 14.08 13.65
N ALA A 110 -17.30 14.69 12.80
CA ALA A 110 -18.43 15.51 13.22
C ALA A 110 -19.45 14.71 14.04
N ALA A 111 -19.69 13.44 13.66
CA ALA A 111 -20.54 12.54 14.41
C ALA A 111 -19.94 12.16 15.78
N GLN A 112 -18.64 11.87 15.83
CA GLN A 112 -17.93 11.62 17.09
C GLN A 112 -17.94 12.85 18.00
N ALA A 113 -17.72 14.05 17.46
CA ALA A 113 -17.87 15.31 18.19
C ALA A 113 -19.29 15.44 18.76
N ALA A 114 -20.32 15.17 17.95
CA ALA A 114 -21.70 15.24 18.38
C ALA A 114 -22.07 14.24 19.49
N MET A 115 -21.43 13.06 19.51
CA MET A 115 -21.56 12.07 20.59
C MET A 115 -20.89 12.56 21.88
N LEU A 116 -19.65 13.08 21.80
CA LEU A 116 -18.91 13.61 22.94
C LEU A 116 -19.62 14.78 23.63
N LEU A 117 -20.34 15.62 22.89
CA LEU A 117 -21.11 16.73 23.47
C LEU A 117 -22.21 16.28 24.45
N SER A 118 -22.66 15.03 24.35
CA SER A 118 -23.61 14.44 25.31
C SER A 118 -22.93 13.86 26.55
N ASP A 119 -21.61 13.69 26.56
CA ASP A 119 -20.84 13.14 27.69
C ASP A 119 -20.61 14.22 28.76
N ARG A 120 -21.05 13.96 29.99
CA ARG A 120 -20.88 14.87 31.13
C ARG A 120 -19.42 15.16 31.48
N THR A 121 -18.54 14.18 31.31
CA THR A 121 -17.10 14.32 31.54
C THR A 121 -16.48 15.27 30.53
N PHE A 122 -16.92 15.18 29.28
CA PHE A 122 -16.49 16.10 28.22
C PHE A 122 -17.04 17.51 28.43
N GLN A 123 -18.28 17.65 28.89
CA GLN A 123 -18.86 18.95 29.27
C GLN A 123 -18.02 19.65 30.36
N ARG A 124 -17.61 18.92 31.41
CA ARG A 124 -16.71 19.46 32.45
C ARG A 124 -15.35 19.88 31.89
N PHE A 125 -14.79 19.09 30.98
CA PHE A 125 -13.54 19.47 30.33
C PHE A 125 -13.67 20.76 29.51
N LEU A 126 -14.80 20.94 28.81
CA LEU A 126 -15.10 22.18 28.09
C LEU A 126 -15.22 23.40 29.01
N GLU A 127 -15.72 23.24 30.24
CA GLU A 127 -15.76 24.32 31.25
C GLU A 127 -14.36 24.79 31.64
N ILE A 128 -13.40 23.88 31.73
CA ILE A 128 -12.02 24.19 32.10
C ILE A 128 -11.27 24.87 30.94
N LYS A 129 -11.47 24.39 29.72
CA LYS A 129 -10.70 24.85 28.55
C LYS A 129 -11.30 26.05 27.81
N GLY A 130 -12.57 26.39 28.05
CA GLY A 130 -13.27 27.44 27.33
C GLY A 130 -13.82 28.55 28.22
N ALA A 131 -13.75 29.80 27.76
CA ALA A 131 -14.36 30.93 28.46
C ALA A 131 -15.89 30.86 28.41
N GLY A 132 -16.58 31.22 29.50
CA GLY A 132 -18.04 31.45 29.52
C GLY A 132 -18.87 30.58 30.48
N GLY A 133 -18.27 30.05 31.55
CA GLY A 133 -18.99 29.44 32.67
C GLY A 133 -19.50 28.01 32.43
N PRO A 134 -20.33 27.48 33.36
CA PRO A 134 -20.77 26.09 33.39
C PRO A 134 -21.52 25.65 32.12
N VAL A 135 -21.27 24.43 31.65
CA VAL A 135 -21.89 23.81 30.48
C VAL A 135 -22.95 22.82 30.96
N ARG A 136 -24.22 23.24 30.96
CA ARG A 136 -25.31 22.46 31.58
C ARG A 136 -26.00 21.50 30.63
N ASP A 137 -25.95 21.77 29.34
CA ASP A 137 -26.62 20.99 28.29
C ASP A 137 -25.76 20.86 27.02
N LYS A 138 -26.25 20.03 26.10
CA LYS A 138 -25.59 19.73 24.83
C LYS A 138 -25.49 20.94 23.91
N ALA A 139 -26.44 21.87 23.93
CA ALA A 139 -26.43 23.05 23.06
C ALA A 139 -25.33 24.03 23.50
N GLN A 140 -25.19 24.24 24.81
CA GLN A 140 -24.09 25.03 25.37
C GLN A 140 -22.73 24.39 25.09
N ALA A 141 -22.64 23.05 25.20
CA ALA A 141 -21.44 22.31 24.84
C ALA A 141 -21.07 22.48 23.36
N ASP A 142 -22.06 22.44 22.46
CA ASP A 142 -21.86 22.63 21.02
C ASP A 142 -21.31 24.02 20.71
N THR A 143 -21.91 25.06 21.28
CA THR A 143 -21.46 26.45 21.12
C THR A 143 -20.04 26.63 21.63
N ARG A 144 -19.69 26.03 22.78
CA ARG A 144 -18.34 26.10 23.33
C ARG A 144 -17.32 25.41 22.43
N LEU A 145 -17.62 24.19 21.98
CA LEU A 145 -16.74 23.44 21.09
C LEU A 145 -16.48 24.20 19.78
N LYS A 146 -17.53 24.77 19.18
CA LYS A 146 -17.41 25.61 17.98
C LYS A 146 -16.51 26.82 18.18
N SER A 147 -16.67 27.50 19.32
CA SER A 147 -15.83 28.64 19.69
C SER A 147 -14.36 28.25 19.89
N ILE A 148 -14.08 27.16 20.61
CA ILE A 148 -12.72 26.66 20.84
C ILE A 148 -12.02 26.27 19.53
N LEU A 149 -12.74 25.59 18.63
CA LEU A 149 -12.19 25.13 17.35
C LEU A 149 -12.20 26.23 16.27
N ALA A 150 -12.79 27.40 16.56
CA ALA A 150 -13.05 28.47 15.61
C ALA A 150 -13.74 27.94 14.33
N ILE A 151 -14.87 27.26 14.50
CA ILE A 151 -15.72 26.73 13.41
C ILE A 151 -17.16 27.19 13.59
N SER A 152 -17.90 27.30 12.49
CA SER A 152 -19.33 27.66 12.55
C SER A 152 -20.23 26.42 12.63
N SER A 153 -19.75 25.30 12.08
CA SER A 153 -20.47 24.03 12.00
C SER A 153 -19.56 22.85 12.30
N LYS A 154 -20.09 21.85 13.03
CA LYS A 154 -19.38 20.58 13.26
C LYS A 154 -19.03 19.85 11.96
N LYS A 155 -19.79 20.07 10.87
CA LYS A 155 -19.49 19.50 9.55
C LYS A 155 -18.16 19.99 9.00
N GLU A 156 -17.64 21.12 9.46
CA GLU A 156 -16.31 21.60 9.08
C GLU A 156 -15.22 20.67 9.59
N ILE A 157 -15.43 19.94 10.69
CA ILE A 157 -14.45 18.95 11.20
C ILE A 157 -14.21 17.81 10.19
N ASP A 158 -15.21 17.47 9.37
CA ASP A 158 -15.09 16.42 8.36
C ASP A 158 -14.45 16.93 7.06
N ASN A 159 -14.62 18.22 6.73
CA ASN A 159 -14.34 18.78 5.41
C ASN A 159 -13.16 19.77 5.39
N ASP A 160 -12.84 20.42 6.51
CA ASP A 160 -11.72 21.35 6.65
C ASP A 160 -10.56 20.68 7.42
N PRO A 161 -9.38 20.49 6.78
CA PRO A 161 -8.20 19.94 7.43
C PRO A 161 -7.77 20.70 8.70
N ARG A 162 -7.97 22.03 8.76
CA ARG A 162 -7.61 22.84 9.93
C ARG A 162 -8.55 22.54 11.10
N ALA A 163 -9.86 22.57 10.87
CA ALA A 163 -10.86 22.19 11.87
C ALA A 163 -10.67 20.75 12.37
N GLN A 164 -10.32 19.83 11.45
CA GLN A 164 -10.02 18.45 11.79
C GLN A 164 -8.81 18.32 12.71
N ALA A 165 -7.69 18.96 12.36
CA ALA A 165 -6.47 18.93 13.16
C ALA A 165 -6.71 19.52 14.56
N ALA A 166 -7.44 20.65 14.63
CA ALA A 166 -7.81 21.27 15.89
C ALA A 166 -8.68 20.33 16.76
N PHE A 167 -9.68 19.66 16.17
CA PHE A 167 -10.52 18.71 16.89
C PHE A 167 -9.73 17.50 17.40
N LEU A 168 -8.84 16.93 16.57
CA LEU A 168 -8.02 15.79 16.97
C LEU A 168 -7.04 16.15 18.09
N HIS A 169 -6.44 17.34 18.05
CA HIS A 169 -5.61 17.86 19.14
C HIS A 169 -6.43 18.02 20.42
N PHE A 170 -7.58 18.70 20.33
CA PHE A 170 -8.47 18.92 21.47
C PHE A 170 -8.94 17.61 22.10
N ARG A 171 -9.23 16.59 21.27
CA ARG A 171 -9.61 15.26 21.75
C ARG A 171 -8.46 14.56 22.45
N LYS A 172 -7.22 14.72 21.96
CA LYS A 172 -6.02 14.19 22.62
C LYS A 172 -5.83 14.83 23.99
N ASP A 173 -6.03 16.15 24.09
CA ASP A 173 -5.95 16.88 25.36
C ASP A 173 -7.02 16.39 26.35
N PHE A 174 -8.25 16.17 25.88
CA PHE A 174 -9.32 15.59 26.69
C PHE A 174 -8.96 14.20 27.22
N GLU A 175 -8.43 13.32 26.37
CA GLU A 175 -8.02 11.97 26.76
C GLU A 175 -6.86 11.98 27.76
N ALA A 176 -5.88 12.87 27.59
CA ALA A 176 -4.79 13.05 28.55
C ALA A 176 -5.30 13.58 29.89
N TRP A 177 -6.19 14.57 29.87
CA TRP A 177 -6.83 15.09 31.08
C TRP A 177 -7.66 14.03 31.81
N LYS A 178 -8.44 13.24 31.06
CA LYS A 178 -9.25 12.14 31.61
C LYS A 178 -8.41 11.07 32.31
N ARG A 179 -7.17 10.85 31.87
CA ARG A 179 -6.22 9.90 32.48
C ARG A 179 -5.45 10.49 33.66
N GLY A 180 -5.53 11.80 33.90
CA GLY A 180 -4.75 12.49 34.92
C GLY A 180 -3.32 12.84 34.48
N ASP A 181 -3.00 12.72 33.19
CA ASP A 181 -1.65 12.97 32.64
C ASP A 181 -1.39 14.46 32.36
N SER A 182 -2.42 15.31 32.41
CA SER A 182 -2.27 16.75 32.25
C SER A 182 -1.93 17.41 33.61
N ARG A 183 -0.64 17.64 33.86
CA ARG A 183 -0.17 18.66 34.83
C ARG A 183 -0.11 20.02 34.18
#